data_AF-A0A9P6G3Q2-F1
#
_entry.id   AF-A0A9P6G3Q2-F1
#
_cell.length_a   1.000
_cell.length_b   1.000
_cell.length_c   1.000
_cell.angle_alpha   90.00
_cell.angle_beta   90.00
_cell.angle_gamma   90.00
#
_symmetry.space_group_name_H-M   'P 1'
#
loop_
_entity.id
_entity.type
_entity.pdbx_description
1 polymer ?
#
loop_
_entity_poly.entity_id
_entity_poly.type
_entity_poly.pdbx_seq_one_letter_code
_entity_poly.pdbx_strand_id
1 'polypeptide(L)'
;MKISVLGSSALLAVASILSSVPTTFGHIAMSFPPGQAGPWSNDPSNQVHAWIGFEGKKFPCGGYKRGPVTTLSAGQMVPVRFWNFNIHNYKQFPPPKGTAQARHGGGACEFSLSYDAGKTWHVIGQYTKSCPDIYYEWPVKIPSNVPSCSDPDKCLFSFSWTAFATNQFYHHCANVKINGVKNGLLPVLPMKVVDVKQLNQKMNVHALGQGSDSKGNGPDARQVKLNLSEFFACKGPAGKTGLDLGLVSV
;
A
#
# COMPACT_ATOMS: atom_id res chain seq x y z
N MET A 1 47.80 5.11 63.65
CA MET A 1 48.61 5.61 62.51
C MET A 1 48.06 4.98 61.24
N LYS A 2 47.47 5.81 60.35
CA LYS A 2 47.17 5.68 58.91
C LYS A 2 46.52 4.36 58.41
N ILE A 3 45.24 4.38 57.98
CA ILE A 3 44.73 4.64 56.59
C ILE A 3 45.26 3.53 55.64
N SER A 4 44.46 2.73 54.92
CA SER A 4 43.35 3.10 54.01
C SER A 4 42.47 1.88 53.65
N VAL A 5 41.18 2.16 53.45
CA VAL A 5 40.18 1.28 52.80
C VAL A 5 39.90 1.84 51.40
N LEU A 6 39.40 0.98 50.50
CA LEU A 6 38.67 1.23 49.24
C LEU A 6 39.46 1.33 47.93
N GLY A 7 38.96 0.58 46.94
CA GLY A 7 38.85 1.10 45.57
C GLY A 7 39.13 0.10 44.44
N SER A 8 38.35 -0.96 44.30
CA SER A 8 38.23 -1.64 42.99
C SER A 8 36.87 -1.31 42.39
N SER A 9 36.77 -0.11 41.82
CA SER A 9 35.64 0.31 41.01
C SER A 9 35.68 -0.44 39.67
N ALA A 10 35.06 -1.62 39.62
CA ALA A 10 34.63 -2.17 38.35
C ALA A 10 33.39 -1.39 37.88
N LEU A 11 33.59 -0.40 37.01
CA LEU A 11 32.50 0.20 36.27
C LEU A 11 31.83 -0.89 35.42
N LEU A 12 30.68 -1.38 35.87
CA LEU A 12 29.72 -2.06 35.02
C LEU A 12 29.16 -1.01 34.05
N ALA A 13 29.81 -0.89 32.88
CA ALA A 13 29.22 -0.21 31.75
C ALA A 13 27.99 -1.01 31.30
N VAL A 14 26.82 -0.63 31.81
CA VAL A 14 25.54 -1.07 31.25
C VAL A 14 25.45 -0.43 29.87
N ALA A 15 25.95 -1.13 28.86
CA ALA A 15 25.67 -0.81 27.47
C ALA A 15 24.16 -1.03 27.27
N SER A 16 23.38 0.04 27.43
CA SER A 16 22.01 0.10 26.96
C SER A 16 22.08 -0.17 25.46
N ILE A 17 21.81 -1.42 25.07
CA ILE A 17 21.61 -1.80 23.67
C ILE A 17 20.41 -0.96 23.24
N LEU A 18 20.70 0.12 22.53
CA LEU A 18 19.70 0.91 21.84
C LEU A 18 19.10 -0.02 20.81
N SER A 19 17.99 -0.68 21.18
CA SER A 19 17.21 -1.53 20.30
C SER A 19 16.73 -0.64 19.15
N SER A 20 17.49 -0.65 18.06
CA SER A 20 17.10 -0.06 16.80
C SER A 20 15.81 -0.74 16.40
N VAL A 21 14.71 0.00 16.49
CA VAL A 21 13.41 -0.47 16.01
C VAL A 21 13.61 -0.84 14.53
N PRO A 22 13.41 -2.11 14.14
CA PRO A 22 13.57 -2.53 12.76
C PRO A 22 12.49 -1.83 11.94
N THR A 23 12.90 -0.76 11.27
CA THR A 23 12.07 0.04 10.40
C THR A 23 11.96 -0.70 9.08
N THR A 24 10.72 -0.89 8.62
CA THR A 24 10.36 -1.62 7.40
C THR A 24 10.69 -0.81 6.13
N PHE A 25 11.91 -0.30 6.00
CA PHE A 25 12.35 0.69 5.00
C PHE A 25 12.02 0.33 3.54
N GLY A 26 11.92 -0.96 3.19
CA GLY A 26 11.66 -1.40 1.83
C GLY A 26 10.18 -1.54 1.43
N HIS A 27 9.25 -1.61 2.38
CA HIS A 27 7.84 -1.83 2.09
C HIS A 27 7.19 -0.59 1.48
N ILE A 28 6.05 -0.77 0.81
CA ILE A 28 5.57 0.19 -0.17
C ILE A 28 4.21 0.78 0.20
N ALA A 29 4.06 2.08 -0.04
CA ALA A 29 2.84 2.86 0.12
C ALA A 29 2.60 3.68 -1.14
N MET A 30 1.36 4.10 -1.34
CA MET A 30 0.95 4.85 -2.53
C MET A 30 1.38 6.31 -2.44
N SER A 31 2.17 6.78 -3.41
CA SER A 31 2.57 8.18 -3.57
C SER A 31 1.70 8.94 -4.57
N PHE A 32 1.06 8.24 -5.49
CA PHE A 32 0.06 8.83 -6.37
C PHE A 32 -1.15 7.90 -6.53
N PRO A 33 -2.39 8.36 -6.23
CA PRO A 33 -2.68 9.60 -5.50
C PRO A 33 -1.98 9.64 -4.13
N PRO A 34 -1.60 10.82 -3.61
CA PRO A 34 -0.91 10.93 -2.32
C PRO A 34 -1.78 10.34 -1.19
N GLY A 35 -1.32 9.24 -0.58
CA GLY A 35 -2.06 8.55 0.47
C GLY A 35 -1.94 9.18 1.86
N GLN A 36 -2.55 8.55 2.85
CA GLN A 36 -2.47 8.97 4.25
C GLN A 36 -1.07 8.69 4.82
N ALA A 37 -0.65 9.43 5.85
CA ALA A 37 0.58 9.19 6.59
C ALA A 37 1.92 9.09 5.81
N GLY A 38 1.94 9.46 4.52
CA GLY A 38 3.17 9.64 3.75
C GLY A 38 3.85 10.99 4.03
N PRO A 39 5.06 11.24 3.48
CA PRO A 39 5.84 12.47 3.71
C PRO A 39 5.21 13.75 3.15
N TRP A 40 4.12 13.61 2.38
CA TRP A 40 3.29 14.70 1.87
C TRP A 40 2.10 15.05 2.77
N SER A 41 1.89 14.31 3.87
CA SER A 41 0.83 14.58 4.84
C SER A 41 1.34 15.42 6.02
N ASN A 42 0.40 16.02 6.76
CA ASN A 42 0.68 16.71 8.02
C ASN A 42 0.80 15.75 9.23
N ASP A 43 0.60 14.45 9.01
CA ASP A 43 0.64 13.41 10.05
C ASP A 43 1.40 12.18 9.51
N PRO A 44 2.70 12.34 9.15
CA PRO A 44 3.48 11.25 8.58
C PRO A 44 3.72 10.15 9.62
N SER A 45 3.78 8.90 9.18
CA SER A 45 4.08 7.76 10.04
C SER A 45 5.26 6.95 9.50
N ASN A 46 6.18 6.59 10.40
CA ASN A 46 7.23 5.61 10.11
C ASN A 46 6.68 4.19 9.85
N GLN A 47 5.40 3.94 10.14
CA GLN A 47 4.74 2.65 9.92
C GLN A 47 3.78 2.63 8.71
N VAL A 48 3.73 3.70 7.90
CA VAL A 48 2.79 3.80 6.75
C VAL A 48 2.88 2.61 5.79
N HIS A 49 4.06 2.02 5.68
CA HIS A 49 4.37 0.87 4.82
C HIS A 49 4.06 -0.50 5.45
N ALA A 50 3.70 -0.55 6.73
CA ALA A 50 3.47 -1.81 7.41
C ALA A 50 2.18 -2.49 6.96
N TRP A 51 2.16 -3.82 7.07
CA TRP A 51 0.98 -4.62 6.79
C TRP A 51 -0.07 -4.47 7.90
N ILE A 52 -1.32 -4.81 7.61
CA ILE A 52 -2.43 -4.77 8.58
C ILE A 52 -2.18 -5.80 9.70
N GLY A 53 -2.31 -5.39 10.96
CA GLY A 53 -2.04 -6.22 12.14
C GLY A 53 -0.67 -5.97 12.77
N PHE A 54 0.29 -5.44 12.03
CA PHE A 54 1.61 -5.08 12.58
C PHE A 54 1.49 -3.95 13.60
N GLU A 55 2.01 -4.15 14.82
CA GLU A 55 2.06 -3.12 15.88
C GLU A 55 0.71 -2.40 16.10
N GLY A 56 -0.41 -3.12 15.95
CA GLY A 56 -1.74 -2.54 16.13
C GLY A 56 -2.29 -1.77 14.93
N LYS A 57 -1.64 -1.83 13.76
CA LYS A 57 -2.15 -1.25 12.51
C LYS A 57 -3.50 -1.87 12.12
N LYS A 58 -4.50 -1.02 11.93
CA LYS A 58 -5.90 -1.45 11.77
C LYS A 58 -6.35 -1.45 10.32
N PHE A 59 -7.26 -2.35 9.97
CA PHE A 59 -8.08 -2.21 8.77
C PHE A 59 -9.30 -1.33 9.10
N PRO A 60 -9.74 -0.44 8.19
CA PRO A 60 -9.11 -0.06 6.91
C PRO A 60 -8.01 1.01 7.07
N CYS A 61 -7.34 1.30 5.96
CA CYS A 61 -6.36 2.37 5.77
C CYS A 61 -5.22 2.46 6.79
N GLY A 62 -4.93 1.42 7.55
CA GLY A 62 -3.94 1.46 8.64
C GLY A 62 -4.42 2.19 9.90
N GLY A 63 -5.66 2.69 9.91
CA GLY A 63 -6.18 3.56 10.98
C GLY A 63 -5.61 4.98 10.96
N TYR A 64 -5.00 5.42 9.85
CA TYR A 64 -4.43 6.76 9.74
C TYR A 64 -5.50 7.84 9.65
N LYS A 65 -5.13 9.05 10.09
CA LYS A 65 -5.95 10.24 9.90
C LYS A 65 -6.00 10.63 8.43
N ARG A 66 -6.93 11.52 8.13
CA ARG A 66 -7.12 12.14 6.83
C ARG A 66 -5.80 12.69 6.25
N GLY A 67 -5.50 12.30 5.01
CA GLY A 67 -4.38 12.80 4.24
C GLY A 67 -4.78 13.94 3.28
N PRO A 68 -3.88 14.34 2.37
CA PRO A 68 -4.21 15.29 1.30
C PRO A 68 -5.36 14.79 0.43
N VAL A 69 -6.10 15.74 -0.14
CA VAL A 69 -7.24 15.43 -1.01
C VAL A 69 -6.83 15.56 -2.47
N THR A 70 -7.05 14.51 -3.25
CA THR A 70 -6.90 14.55 -4.72
C THR A 70 -8.27 14.60 -5.39
N THR A 71 -8.47 15.53 -6.32
CA THR A 71 -9.67 15.53 -7.17
C THR A 71 -9.41 14.66 -8.39
N LEU A 72 -10.28 13.67 -8.59
CA LEU A 72 -10.29 12.76 -9.73
C LEU A 72 -11.63 12.89 -10.47
N SER A 73 -11.69 12.37 -11.69
CA SER A 73 -12.91 12.38 -12.52
C SER A 73 -13.26 10.98 -13.00
N ALA A 74 -14.55 10.70 -13.20
CA ALA A 74 -14.99 9.50 -13.90
C ALA A 74 -14.35 9.44 -15.30
N GLY A 75 -13.90 8.25 -15.69
CA GLY A 75 -13.18 8.01 -16.93
C GLY A 75 -11.69 8.37 -16.90
N GLN A 76 -11.20 9.03 -15.84
CA GLN A 76 -9.80 9.40 -15.71
C GLN A 76 -8.91 8.17 -15.53
N MET A 77 -7.78 8.14 -16.23
CA MET A 77 -6.67 7.23 -15.93
C MET A 77 -5.83 7.79 -14.77
N VAL A 78 -5.64 6.98 -13.73
CA VAL A 78 -4.81 7.27 -12.57
C VAL A 78 -3.53 6.45 -12.69
N PRO A 79 -2.36 7.06 -12.94
CA PRO A 79 -1.08 6.36 -12.97
C PRO A 79 -0.63 6.08 -11.53
N VAL A 80 -1.12 4.99 -10.93
CA VAL A 80 -0.81 4.73 -9.52
C VAL A 80 0.69 4.55 -9.35
N ARG A 81 1.28 5.31 -8.42
CA ARG A 81 2.70 5.26 -8.10
C ARG A 81 2.91 4.92 -6.65
N PHE A 82 4.08 4.36 -6.41
CA PHE A 82 4.49 3.82 -5.15
C PHE A 82 5.73 4.51 -4.62
N TRP A 83 5.88 4.48 -3.30
CA TRP A 83 6.98 5.06 -2.57
C TRP A 83 7.37 4.18 -1.37
N ASN A 84 8.63 4.28 -0.96
CA ASN A 84 9.15 3.75 0.29
C ASN A 84 10.20 4.70 0.87
N PHE A 85 10.66 4.43 2.08
CA PHE A 85 11.59 5.33 2.77
C PHE A 85 12.98 5.45 2.11
N ASN A 86 13.33 4.57 1.17
CA ASN A 86 14.57 4.69 0.39
C ASN A 86 14.48 5.71 -0.76
N ILE A 87 13.31 6.34 -0.95
CA ILE A 87 13.08 7.38 -1.95
C ILE A 87 12.98 8.73 -1.23
N HIS A 88 14.08 9.48 -1.17
CA HIS A 88 14.11 10.77 -0.47
C HIS A 88 13.24 11.84 -1.13
N ASN A 89 13.22 11.89 -2.47
CA ASN A 89 12.32 12.75 -3.22
C ASN A 89 11.12 11.94 -3.71
N TYR A 90 10.03 11.90 -2.93
CA TYR A 90 8.82 11.13 -3.27
C TYR A 90 8.13 11.58 -4.57
N LYS A 91 8.47 12.75 -5.11
CA LYS A 91 7.94 13.24 -6.41
C LYS A 91 8.75 12.71 -7.60
N GLN A 92 9.98 12.24 -7.37
CA GLN A 92 10.83 11.70 -8.42
C GLN A 92 10.30 10.33 -8.83
N PHE A 93 10.00 10.17 -10.12
CA PHE A 93 9.57 8.91 -10.70
C PHE A 93 10.18 8.72 -12.10
N PRO A 94 10.74 7.53 -12.43
CA PRO A 94 11.02 6.43 -11.50
C PRO A 94 12.06 6.85 -10.44
N PRO A 95 12.15 6.16 -9.29
CA PRO A 95 13.19 6.41 -8.31
C PRO A 95 14.58 6.10 -8.90
N PRO A 96 15.67 6.58 -8.26
CA PRO A 96 17.02 6.25 -8.67
C PRO A 96 17.23 4.75 -8.88
N LYS A 97 18.05 4.38 -9.87
CA LYS A 97 18.41 2.97 -10.09
C LYS A 97 19.09 2.41 -8.83
N GLY A 98 18.69 1.22 -8.40
CA GLY A 98 19.27 0.56 -7.24
C GLY A 98 18.58 0.89 -5.91
N THR A 99 17.56 1.76 -5.92
CA THR A 99 16.67 1.95 -4.77
C THR A 99 16.08 0.61 -4.32
N ALA A 100 16.34 0.26 -3.06
CA ALA A 100 15.86 -0.99 -2.49
C ALA A 100 14.34 -0.95 -2.22
N GLN A 101 13.66 -2.06 -2.46
CA GLN A 101 12.27 -2.30 -2.10
C GLN A 101 12.07 -3.72 -1.57
N ALA A 102 10.94 -3.92 -0.90
CA ALA A 102 10.49 -5.21 -0.40
C ALA A 102 9.12 -5.51 -0.99
N ARG A 103 9.13 -6.07 -2.21
CA ARG A 103 7.92 -6.44 -2.96
C ARG A 103 7.45 -7.86 -2.66
N HIS A 104 8.14 -8.64 -1.83
CA HIS A 104 7.76 -10.01 -1.41
C HIS A 104 7.25 -10.93 -2.54
N GLY A 105 8.03 -11.05 -3.61
CA GLY A 105 7.66 -11.83 -4.81
C GLY A 105 6.65 -11.12 -5.70
N GLY A 106 6.31 -9.87 -5.38
CA GLY A 106 5.11 -9.17 -5.82
C GLY A 106 3.87 -9.73 -5.12
N GLY A 107 2.81 -9.96 -5.87
CA GLY A 107 1.54 -10.33 -5.28
C GLY A 107 0.32 -9.95 -6.11
N ALA A 108 -0.81 -9.97 -5.43
CA ALA A 108 -2.08 -9.49 -5.94
C ALA A 108 -2.35 -8.10 -5.39
N CYS A 109 -2.43 -7.11 -6.28
CA CYS A 109 -2.86 -5.77 -5.96
C CYS A 109 -4.29 -5.55 -6.42
N GLU A 110 -5.09 -4.88 -5.59
CA GLU A 110 -6.38 -4.34 -5.99
C GLU A 110 -6.42 -2.84 -5.72
N PHE A 111 -7.04 -2.11 -6.64
CA PHE A 111 -7.31 -0.70 -6.51
C PHE A 111 -8.82 -0.52 -6.41
N SER A 112 -9.28 0.17 -5.38
CA SER A 112 -10.70 0.23 -5.06
C SER A 112 -11.15 1.64 -4.71
N LEU A 113 -12.44 1.89 -4.89
CA LEU A 113 -13.12 3.07 -4.39
C LEU A 113 -13.98 2.70 -3.18
N SER A 114 -13.99 3.55 -2.17
CA SER A 114 -15.00 3.54 -1.10
C SER A 114 -15.72 4.88 -1.09
N TYR A 115 -17.04 4.84 -0.92
CA TYR A 115 -17.92 6.01 -0.84
C TYR A 115 -18.59 6.13 0.55
N ASP A 116 -18.17 5.30 1.50
CA ASP A 116 -18.79 5.13 2.81
C ASP A 116 -17.77 5.07 3.96
N ALA A 117 -16.65 5.77 3.80
CA ALA A 117 -15.55 5.86 4.77
C ALA A 117 -14.86 4.50 5.05
N GLY A 118 -14.71 3.68 4.00
CA GLY A 118 -13.97 2.42 4.05
C GLY A 118 -14.75 1.23 4.59
N LYS A 119 -16.08 1.34 4.70
CA LYS A 119 -16.94 0.21 5.10
C LYS A 119 -17.11 -0.80 3.95
N THR A 120 -17.25 -0.30 2.73
CA THR A 120 -17.28 -1.10 1.50
C THR A 120 -16.24 -0.62 0.51
N TRP A 121 -15.78 -1.56 -0.33
CA TRP A 121 -14.71 -1.35 -1.30
C TRP A 121 -15.11 -1.93 -2.65
N HIS A 122 -15.10 -1.08 -3.67
CA HIS A 122 -15.49 -1.40 -5.04
C HIS A 122 -14.24 -1.41 -5.93
N VAL A 123 -13.83 -2.60 -6.35
CA VAL A 123 -12.60 -2.77 -7.14
C VAL A 123 -12.78 -2.13 -8.52
N ILE A 124 -11.82 -1.28 -8.89
CA ILE A 124 -11.71 -0.60 -10.18
C ILE A 124 -10.49 -1.05 -10.98
N GLY A 125 -9.60 -1.83 -10.37
CA GLY A 125 -8.48 -2.42 -11.07
C GLY A 125 -7.76 -3.49 -10.26
N GLN A 126 -7.16 -4.46 -10.94
CA GLN A 126 -6.38 -5.54 -10.34
C GLN A 126 -5.12 -5.80 -11.15
N TYR A 127 -4.01 -6.04 -10.45
CA TYR A 127 -2.76 -6.54 -11.02
C TYR A 127 -2.27 -7.72 -10.20
N THR A 128 -1.69 -8.72 -10.86
CA THR A 128 -1.21 -9.95 -10.19
C THR A 128 0.25 -10.20 -10.50
N LYS A 129 0.89 -11.05 -9.69
CA LYS A 129 2.29 -11.46 -9.82
C LYS A 129 3.24 -10.31 -9.56
N SER A 130 3.40 -9.36 -10.49
CA SER A 130 4.50 -8.41 -10.43
C SER A 130 4.23 -7.18 -9.55
N CYS A 131 3.01 -6.98 -9.06
CA CYS A 131 2.61 -5.83 -8.27
C CYS A 131 2.79 -6.06 -6.77
N PRO A 132 3.18 -5.04 -5.97
CA PRO A 132 3.60 -3.69 -6.35
C PRO A 132 5.08 -3.62 -6.73
N ASP A 133 5.47 -2.51 -7.36
CA ASP A 133 6.86 -2.19 -7.65
C ASP A 133 7.05 -0.67 -7.79
N ILE A 134 8.02 -0.09 -7.07
CA ILE A 134 8.31 1.35 -7.07
C ILE A 134 8.85 1.90 -8.39
N TYR A 135 9.34 1.03 -9.29
CA TYR A 135 9.91 1.44 -10.57
C TYR A 135 8.88 1.57 -11.70
N TYR A 136 7.61 1.24 -11.45
CA TYR A 136 6.55 1.21 -12.47
C TYR A 136 5.31 1.96 -12.03
N GLU A 137 4.59 2.50 -13.02
CA GLU A 137 3.22 2.97 -12.83
C GLU A 137 2.25 1.81 -12.98
N TRP A 138 1.18 1.85 -12.21
CA TRP A 138 0.13 0.83 -12.20
C TRP A 138 -1.19 1.50 -12.59
N PRO A 139 -1.38 1.79 -13.89
CA PRO A 139 -2.46 2.64 -14.32
C PRO A 139 -3.80 1.96 -14.14
N VAL A 140 -4.76 2.66 -13.55
CA VAL A 140 -6.16 2.21 -13.41
C VAL A 140 -7.10 3.30 -13.86
N LYS A 141 -8.20 2.92 -14.49
CA LYS A 141 -9.24 3.86 -14.88
C LYS A 141 -10.28 3.97 -13.76
N ILE A 142 -10.62 5.20 -13.36
CA ILE A 142 -11.86 5.44 -12.64
C ILE A 142 -13.00 5.13 -13.62
N PRO A 143 -13.89 4.16 -13.37
CA PRO A 143 -14.92 3.79 -14.35
C PRO A 143 -15.73 5.00 -14.80
N SER A 144 -16.08 5.06 -16.08
CA SER A 144 -16.71 6.26 -16.65
C SER A 144 -18.11 6.55 -16.09
N ASN A 145 -18.70 5.57 -15.41
CA ASN A 145 -20.05 5.62 -14.88
C ASN A 145 -20.13 5.71 -13.35
N VAL A 146 -19.03 5.97 -12.63
CA VAL A 146 -19.11 6.14 -11.17
C VAL A 146 -19.88 7.42 -10.79
N PRO A 147 -20.61 7.40 -9.65
CA PRO A 147 -21.29 8.60 -9.16
C PRO A 147 -20.29 9.62 -8.62
N SER A 148 -20.71 10.89 -8.51
CA SER A 148 -19.90 11.90 -7.83
C SER A 148 -19.75 11.59 -6.35
N CYS A 149 -18.59 11.94 -5.82
CA CYS A 149 -18.39 12.04 -4.38
C CYS A 149 -17.59 13.27 -4.01
N SER A 150 -18.23 14.14 -3.25
CA SER A 150 -17.67 15.42 -2.82
C SER A 150 -17.16 15.43 -1.38
N ASP A 151 -17.45 14.38 -0.61
CA ASP A 151 -17.06 14.21 0.80
C ASP A 151 -15.77 13.37 0.91
N PRO A 152 -14.58 14.00 0.98
CA PRO A 152 -13.31 13.30 1.08
C PRO A 152 -13.10 12.52 2.38
N ASP A 153 -13.95 12.67 3.42
CA ASP A 153 -13.89 11.81 4.61
C ASP A 153 -14.62 10.48 4.38
N LYS A 154 -15.51 10.43 3.38
CA LYS A 154 -16.16 9.19 2.93
C LYS A 154 -15.49 8.59 1.71
N CYS A 155 -14.90 9.43 0.86
CA CYS A 155 -14.38 9.02 -0.44
C CYS A 155 -12.89 8.76 -0.44
N LEU A 156 -12.60 7.48 -0.66
CA LEU A 156 -11.27 6.93 -0.57
C LEU A 156 -10.93 6.19 -1.86
N PHE A 157 -9.74 6.44 -2.37
CA PHE A 157 -9.07 5.56 -3.32
C PHE A 157 -8.11 4.68 -2.51
N SER A 158 -8.21 3.37 -2.63
CA SER A 158 -7.31 2.46 -1.92
C SER A 158 -6.46 1.62 -2.85
N PHE A 159 -5.33 1.24 -2.29
CA PHE A 159 -4.43 0.21 -2.75
C PHE A 159 -4.44 -0.90 -1.69
N SER A 160 -4.79 -2.12 -2.08
CA SER A 160 -4.52 -3.32 -1.30
C SER A 160 -3.48 -4.18 -2.00
N TRP A 161 -2.69 -4.91 -1.22
CA TRP A 161 -1.72 -5.85 -1.73
C TRP A 161 -1.63 -7.07 -0.81
N THR A 162 -1.87 -8.24 -1.38
CA THR A 162 -1.57 -9.53 -0.75
C THR A 162 -0.26 -10.06 -1.33
N ALA A 163 0.77 -10.16 -0.49
CA ALA A 163 2.08 -10.66 -0.88
C ALA A 163 2.01 -12.15 -1.23
N PHE A 164 2.77 -12.58 -2.25
CA PHE A 164 2.82 -14.00 -2.63
C PHE A 164 3.89 -14.79 -1.89
N ALA A 165 4.98 -14.13 -1.46
CA ALA A 165 6.07 -14.80 -0.75
C ALA A 165 5.97 -14.70 0.78
N THR A 166 5.02 -13.92 1.31
CA THR A 166 4.80 -13.72 2.75
C THR A 166 3.30 -13.69 3.06
N ASN A 167 2.94 -14.03 4.30
CA ASN A 167 1.54 -13.96 4.77
C ASN A 167 1.22 -12.54 5.24
N GLN A 168 1.31 -11.56 4.33
CA GLN A 168 1.13 -10.14 4.65
C GLN A 168 0.11 -9.50 3.71
N PHE A 169 -0.80 -8.76 4.32
CA PHE A 169 -1.82 -7.97 3.64
C PHE A 169 -1.59 -6.49 3.93
N TYR A 170 -1.35 -5.71 2.88
CA TYR A 170 -1.16 -4.26 2.94
C TYR A 170 -2.43 -3.59 2.44
N HIS A 171 -2.79 -2.49 3.07
CA HIS A 171 -3.92 -1.68 2.63
C HIS A 171 -3.70 -0.23 3.03
N HIS A 172 -3.74 0.66 2.04
CA HIS A 172 -3.40 2.07 2.14
C HIS A 172 -4.37 2.91 1.32
N CYS A 173 -4.71 4.10 1.81
CA CYS A 173 -5.79 4.92 1.26
C CYS A 173 -5.34 6.35 0.97
N ALA A 174 -5.91 6.95 -0.06
CA ALA A 174 -5.88 8.38 -0.32
C ALA A 174 -7.29 8.95 -0.20
N ASN A 175 -7.41 10.12 0.42
CA ASN A 175 -8.66 10.88 0.44
C ASN A 175 -8.85 11.52 -0.93
N VAL A 176 -10.04 11.33 -1.53
CA VAL A 176 -10.33 11.82 -2.87
C VAL A 176 -11.68 12.52 -2.96
N LYS A 177 -11.80 13.40 -3.95
CA LYS A 177 -13.09 13.82 -4.50
C LYS A 177 -13.21 13.23 -5.89
N ILE A 178 -14.39 12.75 -6.26
CA ILE A 178 -14.65 12.19 -7.58
C ILE A 178 -15.73 13.04 -8.25
N ASN A 179 -15.36 13.69 -9.35
CA ASN A 179 -16.29 14.29 -10.29
C ASN A 179 -16.86 13.17 -11.15
N GLY A 180 -18.01 12.63 -10.73
CA GLY A 180 -18.68 11.53 -11.40
C GLY A 180 -19.86 12.00 -12.23
N VAL A 181 -20.71 11.05 -12.61
CA VAL A 181 -21.92 11.29 -13.40
C VAL A 181 -23.18 11.23 -12.53
N LYS A 182 -24.22 11.93 -12.96
CA LYS A 182 -25.56 11.83 -12.34
C LYS A 182 -26.08 10.40 -12.52
N ASN A 183 -26.64 9.83 -11.45
CA ASN A 183 -27.13 8.44 -11.42
C ASN A 183 -26.06 7.39 -11.75
N GLY A 184 -24.78 7.70 -11.48
CA GLY A 184 -23.69 6.75 -11.64
C GLY A 184 -23.80 5.55 -10.70
N LEU A 185 -23.11 4.46 -11.04
CA LEU A 185 -23.09 3.22 -10.29
C LEU A 185 -21.65 2.81 -9.98
N LEU A 186 -21.43 2.32 -8.76
CA LEU A 186 -20.14 1.75 -8.39
C LEU A 186 -19.99 0.32 -8.93
N PRO A 187 -18.76 -0.15 -9.19
CA PRO A 187 -18.48 -1.54 -9.48
C PRO A 187 -19.06 -2.49 -8.44
N VAL A 188 -19.44 -3.70 -8.86
CA VAL A 188 -20.04 -4.70 -7.96
C VAL A 188 -19.02 -5.69 -7.42
N LEU A 189 -17.75 -5.63 -7.87
CA LEU A 189 -16.66 -6.47 -7.41
C LEU A 189 -16.19 -5.98 -6.03
N PRO A 190 -16.41 -6.75 -4.95
CA PRO A 190 -15.84 -6.42 -3.65
C PRO A 190 -14.33 -6.65 -3.64
N MET A 191 -13.61 -5.80 -2.92
CA MET A 191 -12.18 -6.03 -2.64
C MET A 191 -12.01 -7.29 -1.77
N LYS A 192 -10.99 -8.09 -2.08
CA LYS A 192 -10.62 -9.24 -1.27
C LYS A 192 -9.85 -8.77 -0.02
N VAL A 193 -10.50 -8.85 1.14
CA VAL A 193 -9.83 -8.71 2.43
C VAL A 193 -9.29 -10.08 2.84
N VAL A 194 -7.99 -10.16 3.11
CA VAL A 194 -7.33 -11.41 3.53
C VAL A 194 -6.96 -11.30 5.00
N ASP A 195 -7.58 -12.13 5.83
CA ASP A 195 -7.16 -12.31 7.22
C ASP A 195 -5.96 -13.25 7.26
N VAL A 196 -4.77 -12.67 7.29
CA VAL A 196 -3.53 -13.40 7.46
C VAL A 196 -3.30 -13.65 8.95
N LYS A 197 -3.43 -14.90 9.42
CA LYS A 197 -3.08 -15.29 10.80
C LYS A 197 -1.57 -15.07 11.02
N GLN A 198 -1.22 -13.98 11.69
CA GLN A 198 0.15 -13.48 11.84
C GLN A 198 0.85 -13.98 13.12
N LEU A 199 0.95 -15.29 13.30
CA LEU A 199 1.72 -15.83 14.41
C LEU A 199 3.23 -15.83 14.06
N ASN A 200 4.00 -15.06 14.83
CA ASN A 200 5.48 -15.10 14.88
C ASN A 200 6.23 -14.81 13.56
N GLN A 201 5.68 -13.97 12.67
CA GLN A 201 6.40 -13.48 11.49
C GLN A 201 7.61 -12.65 11.93
N LYS A 202 8.83 -13.10 11.59
CA LYS A 202 10.07 -12.37 11.88
C LYS A 202 10.14 -11.11 11.04
N MET A 203 10.71 -10.03 11.59
CA MET A 203 11.16 -8.90 10.77
C MET A 203 12.36 -9.34 9.91
N ASN A 204 12.59 -8.69 8.78
CA ASN A 204 13.72 -8.97 7.87
C ASN A 204 13.73 -10.39 7.27
N VAL A 205 12.57 -10.98 6.97
CA VAL A 205 12.54 -12.20 6.15
C VAL A 205 12.96 -11.82 4.74
N HIS A 206 14.13 -12.26 4.30
CA HIS A 206 14.57 -12.12 2.91
C HIS A 206 13.75 -13.02 1.99
N ALA A 207 12.63 -12.50 1.49
CA ALA A 207 11.81 -13.15 0.48
C ALA A 207 12.31 -12.80 -0.93
N LEU A 208 11.94 -13.61 -1.94
CA LEU A 208 12.24 -13.32 -3.35
C LEU A 208 11.78 -11.89 -3.71
N GLY A 209 12.62 -11.13 -4.42
CA GLY A 209 12.32 -9.73 -4.75
C GLY A 209 12.53 -8.74 -3.61
N GLN A 210 13.49 -8.96 -2.71
CA GLN A 210 13.96 -7.96 -1.76
C GLN A 210 15.41 -7.53 -2.06
N GLY A 211 15.75 -6.26 -1.83
CA GLY A 211 17.11 -5.72 -1.98
C GLY A 211 17.26 -4.66 -3.07
N SER A 212 18.50 -4.26 -3.38
CA SER A 212 18.83 -3.18 -4.33
C SER A 212 18.53 -3.50 -5.79
N ASP A 213 18.42 -4.80 -6.16
CA ASP A 213 18.09 -5.27 -7.52
C ASP A 213 16.75 -6.02 -7.58
N SER A 214 15.77 -5.54 -6.80
CA SER A 214 14.44 -6.13 -6.68
C SER A 214 13.42 -5.61 -7.71
N LYS A 215 13.86 -5.03 -8.82
CA LYS A 215 12.96 -4.57 -9.88
C LYS A 215 12.34 -5.78 -10.60
N GLY A 216 11.01 -5.87 -10.61
CA GLY A 216 10.30 -6.91 -11.36
C GLY A 216 10.01 -6.52 -12.81
N ASN A 217 9.14 -7.30 -13.46
CA ASN A 217 8.79 -7.13 -14.87
C ASN A 217 7.81 -5.97 -15.15
N GLY A 218 7.32 -5.29 -14.11
CA GLY A 218 6.27 -4.27 -14.25
C GLY A 218 4.89 -4.86 -14.55
N PRO A 219 3.88 -4.03 -14.86
CA PRO A 219 2.51 -4.47 -15.07
C PRO A 219 2.36 -5.35 -16.33
N ASP A 220 1.62 -6.46 -16.22
CA ASP A 220 1.26 -7.30 -17.38
C ASP A 220 0.43 -6.49 -18.38
N ALA A 221 0.82 -6.48 -19.65
CA ALA A 221 0.18 -5.65 -20.68
C ALA A 221 -1.31 -5.97 -20.90
N ARG A 222 -1.74 -7.23 -20.72
CA ARG A 222 -3.17 -7.58 -20.81
C ARG A 222 -3.92 -7.02 -19.61
N GLN A 223 -3.35 -7.09 -18.41
CA GLN A 223 -3.93 -6.47 -17.22
C GLN A 223 -4.02 -4.95 -17.35
N VAL A 224 -2.99 -4.28 -17.89
CA VAL A 224 -3.08 -2.84 -18.22
C VAL A 224 -4.28 -2.55 -19.12
N LYS A 225 -4.46 -3.32 -20.20
CA LYS A 225 -5.59 -3.14 -21.12
C LYS A 225 -6.95 -3.31 -20.40
N LEU A 226 -7.08 -4.30 -19.52
CA LEU A 226 -8.30 -4.51 -18.74
C LEU A 226 -8.55 -3.35 -17.76
N ASN A 227 -7.52 -2.96 -16.99
CA ASN A 227 -7.57 -1.87 -16.01
C ASN A 227 -7.85 -0.48 -16.62
N LEU A 228 -7.57 -0.29 -17.91
CA LEU A 228 -7.84 0.95 -18.66
C LEU A 228 -9.12 0.91 -19.48
N SER A 229 -9.81 -0.22 -19.50
CA SER A 229 -11.13 -0.39 -20.12
C SER A 229 -12.26 -0.27 -19.10
N GLU A 230 -13.50 -0.46 -19.52
CA GLU A 230 -14.64 -0.59 -18.60
C GLU A 230 -14.79 -2.02 -18.02
N PHE A 231 -13.72 -2.83 -18.03
CA PHE A 231 -13.75 -4.20 -17.50
C PHE A 231 -14.26 -4.25 -16.06
N PHE A 232 -13.77 -3.36 -15.21
CA PHE A 232 -14.15 -3.24 -13.79
C PHE A 232 -15.32 -2.30 -13.54
N ALA A 233 -15.94 -1.70 -14.56
CA ALA A 233 -17.07 -0.81 -14.37
C ALA A 233 -18.30 -1.55 -13.82
N CYS A 234 -19.30 -0.82 -13.31
CA CYS A 234 -20.60 -1.43 -13.05
C CYS A 234 -21.17 -2.01 -14.37
N LYS A 235 -21.61 -3.28 -14.35
CA LYS A 235 -21.99 -4.08 -15.54
C LYS A 235 -20.83 -4.41 -16.49
N GLY A 236 -19.61 -4.11 -16.11
CA GLY A 236 -18.40 -4.53 -16.80
C GLY A 236 -18.16 -6.04 -16.66
N PRO A 237 -17.38 -6.65 -17.58
CA PRO A 237 -17.09 -8.08 -17.57
C PRO A 237 -16.45 -8.65 -16.29
N ALA A 238 -15.79 -7.84 -15.46
CA ALA A 238 -15.25 -8.29 -14.17
C ALA A 238 -16.35 -8.86 -13.25
N GLY A 239 -17.57 -8.33 -13.34
CA GLY A 239 -18.70 -8.73 -12.52
C GLY A 239 -18.35 -8.71 -11.03
N LYS A 240 -18.59 -9.83 -10.34
CA LYS A 240 -18.25 -10.03 -8.92
C LYS A 240 -17.01 -10.89 -8.69
N THR A 241 -16.32 -11.28 -9.77
CA THR A 241 -15.21 -12.25 -9.71
C THR A 241 -13.87 -11.59 -9.95
N GLY A 242 -13.80 -10.64 -10.89
CA GLY A 242 -12.53 -9.99 -11.26
C GLY A 242 -11.57 -10.95 -11.97
N LEU A 243 -10.28 -10.69 -11.81
CA LEU A 243 -9.20 -11.58 -12.24
C LEU A 243 -8.97 -12.67 -11.19
N ASP A 244 -8.44 -13.81 -11.62
CA ASP A 244 -7.83 -14.76 -10.69
C ASP A 244 -6.61 -14.11 -10.04
N LEU A 245 -6.72 -13.82 -8.74
CA LEU A 245 -5.67 -13.18 -7.96
C LEU A 245 -4.50 -14.11 -7.65
N GLY A 246 -4.58 -15.42 -7.96
CA GLY A 246 -3.53 -16.38 -7.68
C GLY A 246 -3.27 -16.59 -6.18
N LEU A 247 -4.27 -16.27 -5.35
CA LEU A 247 -4.21 -16.49 -3.91
C LEU A 247 -4.56 -17.94 -3.64
N VAL A 248 -3.56 -18.78 -3.38
CA VAL A 248 -3.79 -20.09 -2.78
C VAL A 248 -4.48 -19.89 -1.43
N SER A 249 -5.61 -20.56 -1.22
CA SER A 249 -6.33 -20.51 0.05
C SER A 249 -5.43 -21.16 1.10
N VAL A 250 -4.81 -20.33 1.95
CA VAL A 250 -4.13 -20.77 3.19
C VAL A 250 -5.14 -21.05 4.29
#